data_AF-Q2YCP8-F1
#
_entry.id   AF-Q2YCP8-F1
#
_cell.length_a   1.000
_cell.length_b   1.000
_cell.length_c   1.000
_cell.angle_alpha   90.00
_cell.angle_beta   90.00
_cell.angle_gamma   90.00
#
_symmetry.space_group_name_H-M   'P 1'
#
loop_
_entity.id
_entity.type
_entity.pdbx_description
1 polymer ?
#
loop_
_entity_poly.entity_id
_entity_poly.type
_entity_poly.pdbx_seq_one_letter_code
_entity_poly.pdbx_strand_id
1 'polypeptide(L)' 'MDWVGKGKTNAEIGSILSISEFTVRNHLYHIFQKLGVYNRTQAASKVAQTWGMRSEQHINGAPDTLFPQTNNPPLAGEL' A
#
# COMPACT_ATOMS: atom_id res chain seq x y z
N MET A 1 2.55 -1.11 4.84
CA MET A 1 3.20 -2.44 4.78
C MET A 1 4.65 -2.36 5.29
N ASP A 2 4.91 -1.35 6.12
CA ASP A 2 6.25 -0.78 6.27
C ASP A 2 7.11 -1.62 7.19
N TRP A 3 6.53 -2.18 8.25
CA TRP A 3 7.24 -3.12 9.13
C TRP A 3 7.63 -4.41 8.41
N VAL A 4 6.78 -4.88 7.48
CA VAL A 4 7.08 -6.07 6.69
C VAL A 4 8.25 -5.81 5.74
N GLY A 5 8.25 -4.68 5.05
CA GLY A 5 9.34 -4.23 4.18
C GLY A 5 10.65 -3.95 4.93
N LYS A 6 10.56 -3.49 6.18
CA LYS A 6 11.71 -3.30 7.10
C LYS A 6 12.23 -4.61 7.71
N GLY A 7 11.67 -5.78 7.35
CA GLY A 7 12.14 -7.08 7.81
C GLY A 7 11.66 -7.51 9.20
N LYS A 8 10.70 -6.82 9.81
CA LYS A 8 10.20 -7.14 11.16
C LYS A 8 9.41 -8.45 11.21
N THR A 9 9.71 -9.32 12.15
CA THR A 9 8.95 -10.57 12.35
C THR A 9 7.51 -10.29 12.76
N ASN A 10 6.62 -11.28 12.60
CA ASN A 10 5.22 -11.11 12.99
C ASN A 10 5.06 -10.87 14.50
N ALA A 11 5.97 -11.42 15.32
CA ALA A 11 5.99 -11.22 16.76
C ALA A 11 6.38 -9.78 17.11
N GLU A 12 7.41 -9.23 16.46
CA GLU A 12 7.79 -7.82 16.61
C GLU A 12 6.66 -6.89 16.14
N ILE A 13 6.03 -7.18 15.01
CA ILE A 13 4.89 -6.41 14.50
C ILE A 13 3.71 -6.48 15.48
N GLY A 14 3.44 -7.66 16.04
CA GLY A 14 2.40 -7.84 17.06
C GLY A 14 2.68 -7.02 18.31
N SER A 15 3.94 -7.02 18.77
CA SER A 15 4.38 -6.20 19.90
C SER A 15 4.23 -4.70 19.61
N ILE A 16 4.65 -4.22 18.43
CA ILE A 16 4.52 -2.82 18.02
C ILE A 16 3.05 -2.38 17.94
N LEU A 17 2.19 -3.25 17.41
CA LEU A 17 0.78 -2.95 17.19
C LEU A 17 -0.12 -3.37 18.37
N SER A 18 0.45 -3.90 19.45
CA SER A 18 -0.28 -4.44 20.61
C SER A 18 -1.36 -5.47 20.24
N ILE A 19 -1.06 -6.34 19.25
CA ILE A 19 -1.93 -7.44 18.81
C ILE A 19 -1.15 -8.76 18.79
N SER A 20 -1.86 -9.89 18.80
CA SER A 20 -1.20 -11.20 18.77
C SER A 20 -0.46 -11.44 17.44
N GLU A 21 0.63 -12.20 17.47
CA GLU A 21 1.33 -12.66 16.27
C GLU A 21 0.37 -13.38 15.30
N PHE A 22 -0.56 -14.16 15.84
CA PHE A 22 -1.57 -14.86 15.07
C PHE A 22 -2.49 -13.89 14.31
N THR A 23 -2.91 -12.81 14.96
CA THR A 23 -3.68 -11.73 14.34
C THR A 23 -2.89 -11.07 13.21
N VAL A 24 -1.60 -10.78 13.41
CA VAL A 24 -0.71 -10.26 12.36
C VAL A 24 -0.64 -11.23 11.18
N ARG A 25 -0.46 -12.53 11.44
CA ARG A 25 -0.39 -13.57 10.41
C ARG A 25 -1.67 -13.60 9.57
N ASN A 26 -2.84 -13.53 10.21
CA ASN A 26 -4.11 -13.50 9.51
C ASN A 26 -4.27 -12.25 8.63
N HIS A 27 -3.89 -11.07 9.16
CA HIS A 27 -3.89 -9.85 8.35
C HIS A 27 -2.96 -9.94 7.15
N LEU A 28 -1.73 -10.45 7.32
CA LEU A 28 -0.78 -10.63 6.22
C LEU A 28 -1.30 -11.62 5.18
N TYR A 29 -1.95 -12.71 5.60
CA TYR A 29 -2.59 -13.65 4.68
C TYR A 29 -3.61 -12.95 3.77
N HIS A 30 -4.55 -12.19 4.35
CA HIS A 30 -5.54 -11.45 3.55
C HIS A 30 -4.91 -10.39 2.66
N ILE A 31 -3.86 -9.69 3.12
CA ILE A 31 -3.19 -8.69 2.30
C ILE A 31 -2.44 -9.37 1.14
N PHE A 32 -1.77 -10.50 1.37
CA PHE A 32 -1.08 -11.23 0.32
C PHE A 32 -2.04 -11.78 -0.74
N GLN A 33 -3.21 -12.26 -0.32
CA GLN A 33 -4.29 -12.65 -1.22
C GLN A 33 -4.74 -11.47 -2.10
N LYS A 34 -5.00 -10.30 -1.49
CA LYS A 34 -5.40 -9.09 -2.24
C LYS A 34 -4.29 -8.58 -3.17
N LEU A 35 -3.03 -8.75 -2.78
CA LEU A 35 -1.89 -8.38 -3.60
C LEU A 35 -1.54 -9.45 -4.66
N GLY A 36 -2.16 -10.64 -4.63
CA GLY A 36 -1.84 -11.74 -5.55
C GLY A 36 -0.38 -12.20 -5.43
N VAL A 37 0.16 -12.25 -4.21
CA VAL A 37 1.55 -12.65 -3.94
C VAL A 37 1.56 -13.87 -3.01
N TYR A 38 2.53 -14.76 -3.22
CA TYR A 38 2.60 -16.03 -2.48
C TYR A 38 3.62 -16.00 -1.34
N ASN A 39 4.58 -15.07 -1.40
CA ASN A 39 5.62 -14.97 -0.39
C ASN A 39 5.86 -13.52 0.05
N ARG A 40 6.44 -13.41 1.24
CA ARG A 40 6.70 -12.15 1.93
C ARG A 40 7.63 -11.23 1.15
N THR A 41 8.62 -11.79 0.46
CA THR A 41 9.58 -11.03 -0.35
C THR A 41 8.92 -10.42 -1.58
N GLN A 42 8.05 -11.18 -2.27
CA GLN A 42 7.22 -10.69 -3.37
C GLN A 42 6.29 -9.59 -2.88
N ALA A 43 5.66 -9.75 -1.70
CA ALA A 43 4.83 -8.71 -1.12
C ALA A 43 5.60 -7.42 -0.85
N ALA A 44 6.78 -7.51 -0.23
CA ALA A 44 7.63 -6.37 0.05
C ALA A 44 8.10 -5.66 -1.23
N SER A 45 8.54 -6.43 -2.24
CA SER A 45 8.96 -5.89 -3.53
C SER A 45 7.81 -5.24 -4.29
N LYS A 46 6.62 -5.88 -4.35
CA LYS A 46 5.44 -5.36 -5.04
C LYS A 46 4.95 -4.05 -4.41
N VAL A 47 4.93 -3.97 -3.09
CA VAL A 47 4.59 -2.73 -2.37
C VAL A 47 5.64 -1.65 -2.65
N ALA A 48 6.93 -1.97 -2.60
CA ALA A 48 7.98 -1.00 -2.91
C ALA A 48 7.89 -0.46 -4.35
N GLN A 49 7.53 -1.30 -5.32
CA GLN A 49 7.33 -0.87 -6.72
C GLN A 49 6.09 0.00 -6.89
N THR A 50 4.96 -0.39 -6.29
CA THR A 50 3.69 0.34 -6.44
C THR A 50 3.62 1.63 -5.62
N TRP A 51 4.28 1.69 -4.47
CA TRP A 51 4.27 2.85 -3.57
C TRP A 51 5.55 3.70 -3.64
N GLY A 52 6.69 3.12 -4.05
CA GLY A 52 7.97 3.82 -4.17
C GLY A 52 8.16 4.63 -5.45
N MET A 53 7.23 4.56 -6.40
CA MET A 53 7.22 5.38 -7.63
C MET A 53 6.20 6.53 -7.60
N ARG A 54 5.72 6.93 -6.41
CA ARG A 54 4.68 7.96 -6.25
C ARG A 54 5.16 9.29 -5.65
N SER A 55 6.45 9.60 -5.72
CA SER A 55 7.04 10.79 -5.08
C SER A 55 7.41 11.94 -6.02
N GLU A 56 7.08 11.93 -7.31
CA GLU A 56 7.47 13.02 -8.23
C GLU A 56 6.36 13.45 -9.19
N GLN A 57 5.29 14.04 -8.65
CA GLN A 57 4.54 15.10 -9.35
C GLN A 57 3.95 16.08 -8.30
N HIS A 58 4.74 17.05 -7.84
CA HIS A 58 4.43 18.51 -7.85
C HIS A 58 5.44 19.28 -6.98
N ILE A 59 6.15 20.20 -7.63
CA ILE A 59 7.03 21.21 -7.02
C ILE A 59 6.19 22.47 -6.71
N ASN A 60 6.40 23.07 -5.53
CA ASN A 60 6.01 24.44 -5.11
C ASN A 60 4.51 24.82 -5.02
N GLY A 61 4.02 25.03 -3.78
CA GLY A 61 2.82 25.83 -3.46
C GLY A 61 1.69 25.07 -2.73
N ALA A 62 1.48 25.39 -1.44
CA ALA A 62 0.45 24.81 -0.55
C ALA A 62 -0.96 25.44 -0.76
N PRO A 63 -2.01 25.08 0.01
CA PRO A 63 -2.44 23.81 0.63
C PRO A 63 -3.90 23.43 0.24
N ASP A 64 -4.37 22.28 0.74
CA ASP A 64 -5.79 22.03 1.04
C ASP A 64 -6.83 22.02 -0.10
N THR A 65 -6.86 20.93 -0.88
CA THR A 65 -8.14 20.41 -1.40
C THR A 65 -8.19 18.90 -1.23
N LEU A 66 -8.68 18.52 -0.06
CA LEU A 66 -9.49 17.35 0.21
C LEU A 66 -10.21 16.80 -1.05
N PHE A 67 -9.98 15.50 -1.32
CA PHE A 67 -10.73 14.60 -2.20
C PHE A 67 -10.62 14.81 -3.72
N PRO A 68 -10.36 13.75 -4.51
CA PRO A 68 -10.60 13.80 -5.95
C PRO A 68 -12.11 13.87 -6.21
N GLN A 69 -12.58 14.97 -6.81
CA GLN A 69 -13.87 15.02 -7.48
C GLN A 69 -13.84 13.98 -8.60
N THR A 70 -14.63 12.92 -8.46
CA THR A 70 -14.88 11.98 -9.54
C THR A 70 -15.75 12.68 -10.59
N ASN A 71 -15.15 13.27 -11.62
CA ASN A 71 -15.88 13.67 -12.82
C ASN A 71 -15.18 13.08 -14.06
N ASN A 72 -15.82 12.01 -14.52
CA ASN A 72 -15.60 11.21 -15.71
C ASN A 72 -15.24 12.05 -16.96
N PRO A 73 -14.25 11.67 -17.80
CA PRO A 73 -14.15 12.20 -19.15
C PRO A 73 -15.23 11.57 -20.05
N PRO A 74 -15.90 12.33 -20.93
CA PRO A 74 -16.83 11.77 -21.90
C PRO A 74 -16.08 10.89 -22.92
N LEU A 75 -16.67 9.73 -23.22
CA LEU A 75 -16.23 8.81 -24.26
C LEU A 75 -16.21 9.49 -25.63
N ALA A 76 -15.13 9.21 -26.35
CA ALA A 76 -14.85 9.50 -27.75
C ALA A 76 -16.08 9.72 -28.65
N GLY A 77 -16.05 10.86 -29.34
CA GLY A 77 -16.81 11.16 -30.54
C GLY A 77 -15.93 11.97 -31.48
N GLU A 78 -14.98 11.29 -32.13
CA GLU A 78 -14.38 11.76 -33.38
C GLU A 78 -15.47 11.84 -34.43
N LEU A 79 -15.82 13.05 -34.89
CA LEU A 79 -16.05 13.46 -36.29
C LEU A 79 -15.99 14.99 -36.37
#